data_AF-A0A3D4UN52-F1
#
_entry.id   AF-A0A3D4UN52-F1
#
_cell.length_a   1.000
_cell.length_b   1.000
_cell.length_c   1.000
_cell.angle_alpha   90.00
_cell.angle_beta   90.00
_cell.angle_gamma   90.00
#
_symmetry.space_group_name_H-M   'P 1'
#
loop_
_entity.id
_entity.type
_entity.pdbx_description
1 polymer ?
#
loop_
_entity_poly.entity_id
_entity_poly.type
_entity_poly.pdbx_seq_one_letter_code
_entity_poly.pdbx_strand_id
1 'polypeptide(L)'
;MSPAPYRSVRSLLLAAVAFSGLPGTTVLASVELEQQVQSDSSQEVINRAGTLLGEGQLIRARAMLLALQDSPSGATLSDEQGQALWAMLAKAERQIQRADRVEISLQKAQFSLSTDNLVEAKRQAQFVIDASRASNEQLDAAHAVMHLCSTRQNEAMSKVDDVIDRISAAFSSSDYPTAKLLLTRLGQLGLELNTTQQNTLDTYRDQLASIEKDTGTSFGAYNPAMGMLAPESGLTSDWLTGSTQDGARTGSYLGNQPEEIQPEAIDVELVQEDPQVDVLDAARRFEAQSLMGQANLAFEERRFNEALTLYTNVISNFGSYISQEDMALARERRAETQIQLGVQGGPENNILDQTLVQDGLALQRAQAAFENYYEQSQQALSEGDTSTARNLAAQADLTIKRARNAMPESSFENYQDRVADLISQIQTTEEQQRIAEAEAERQRLAEQTAQLATERRMERDEKILANLARVQALQQELKYEEALEVVDSILFIDPTNPSGLLLRDIIQDILIYPENLG
;
A
#
# COMPACT_ATOMS: atom_id res chain seq x y z
N MET A 1 -15.12 -38.05 9.04
CA MET A 1 -14.95 -36.89 8.14
C MET A 1 -13.96 -35.97 8.83
N SER A 2 -12.70 -36.07 8.43
CA SER A 2 -11.54 -35.53 9.14
C SER A 2 -11.15 -34.17 8.54
N PRO A 3 -10.82 -33.16 9.36
CA PRO A 3 -10.27 -31.90 8.88
C PRO A 3 -8.78 -32.05 8.59
N ALA A 4 -8.35 -31.54 7.42
CA ALA A 4 -6.96 -31.54 6.98
C ALA A 4 -6.16 -30.41 7.70
N PRO A 5 -4.93 -30.67 8.17
CA PRO A 5 -4.02 -29.61 8.60
C PRO A 5 -3.22 -29.04 7.43
N TYR A 6 -3.15 -27.71 7.36
CA TYR A 6 -2.28 -26.97 6.45
C TYR A 6 -0.81 -27.26 6.76
N ARG A 7 -0.13 -27.96 5.84
CA ARG A 7 1.33 -28.09 5.85
C ARG A 7 1.97 -26.86 5.22
N SER A 8 2.86 -26.23 5.97
CA SER A 8 3.84 -25.26 5.51
C SER A 8 4.71 -25.85 4.41
N VAL A 9 4.57 -25.36 3.18
CA VAL A 9 5.54 -25.63 2.10
C VAL A 9 6.65 -24.60 2.21
N ARG A 10 7.62 -24.88 3.09
CA ARG A 10 8.97 -24.33 3.00
C ARG A 10 9.86 -25.43 2.42
N SER A 11 10.70 -25.03 1.46
CA SER A 11 11.83 -25.78 0.88
C SER A 11 11.54 -27.13 0.21
N LEU A 12 11.46 -27.13 -1.12
CA LEU A 12 11.92 -28.24 -1.97
C LEU A 12 12.20 -27.73 -3.40
N LEU A 13 13.28 -26.97 -3.55
CA LEU A 13 14.00 -26.87 -4.83
C LEU A 13 15.39 -27.45 -4.60
N LEU A 14 15.46 -28.78 -4.63
CA LEU A 14 16.72 -29.51 -4.72
C LEU A 14 16.79 -30.06 -6.15
N ALA A 15 17.78 -29.56 -6.87
CA ALA A 15 18.00 -29.78 -8.28
C ALA A 15 18.11 -31.27 -8.65
N ALA A 16 17.28 -31.70 -9.60
CA ALA A 16 17.50 -32.94 -10.33
C ALA A 16 18.40 -32.63 -11.54
N VAL A 17 19.71 -32.72 -11.35
CA VAL A 17 20.66 -32.88 -12.47
C VAL A 17 21.33 -34.24 -12.29
N ALA A 18 20.73 -35.25 -12.91
CA ALA A 18 21.38 -36.55 -13.09
C ALA A 18 21.94 -36.64 -14.51
N PHE A 19 23.27 -36.70 -14.57
CA PHE A 19 24.06 -37.51 -15.50
C PHE A 19 24.20 -37.07 -16.98
N SER A 20 25.27 -36.30 -17.25
CA SER A 20 26.23 -36.68 -18.30
C SER A 20 27.63 -36.26 -17.86
N GLY A 21 28.57 -37.20 -17.87
CA GLY A 21 29.88 -37.05 -17.23
C GLY A 21 30.79 -36.03 -17.93
N LEU A 22 31.52 -35.24 -17.11
CA LEU A 22 32.85 -34.62 -17.29
C LEU A 22 33.13 -33.74 -16.03
N PRO A 23 34.39 -33.32 -15.73
CA PRO A 23 34.94 -33.31 -14.36
C PRO A 23 34.35 -32.22 -13.44
N GLY A 24 33.83 -32.65 -12.29
CA GLY A 24 33.10 -31.83 -11.32
C GLY A 24 33.94 -31.25 -10.18
N THR A 25 34.92 -30.40 -10.48
CA THR A 25 35.67 -29.64 -9.45
C THR A 25 35.46 -28.13 -9.51
N THR A 26 34.84 -27.59 -10.56
CA THR A 26 34.64 -26.14 -10.69
C THR A 26 33.28 -25.63 -10.23
N VAL A 27 32.24 -26.48 -10.24
CA VAL A 27 30.85 -26.04 -9.96
C VAL A 27 30.58 -25.86 -8.46
N LEU A 28 31.18 -26.67 -7.57
CA LEU A 28 31.00 -26.53 -6.11
C LEU A 28 31.74 -25.31 -5.55
N ALA A 29 32.93 -25.00 -6.09
CA ALA A 29 33.71 -23.85 -5.64
C ALA A 29 33.05 -22.50 -5.98
N SER A 30 32.36 -22.43 -7.13
CA SER A 30 31.59 -21.24 -7.52
C SER A 30 30.35 -21.02 -6.67
N VAL A 31 29.65 -22.09 -6.24
CA VAL A 31 28.47 -21.98 -5.37
C VAL A 31 28.86 -21.53 -3.96
N GLU A 32 29.98 -22.03 -3.43
CA GLU A 32 30.49 -21.65 -2.10
C GLU A 32 30.98 -20.18 -2.06
N LEU A 33 31.66 -19.71 -3.12
CA LEU A 33 32.08 -18.32 -3.24
C LEU A 33 30.88 -17.36 -3.33
N GLU A 34 29.85 -17.73 -4.10
CA GLU A 34 28.67 -16.89 -4.31
C GLU A 34 27.81 -16.80 -3.04
N GLN A 35 27.75 -17.89 -2.25
CA GLN A 35 27.05 -17.93 -0.97
C GLN A 35 27.79 -17.13 0.13
N GLN A 36 29.12 -17.09 0.09
CA GLN A 36 29.94 -16.30 1.02
C GLN A 36 29.92 -14.79 0.70
N VAL A 37 29.89 -14.40 -0.58
CA VAL A 37 29.73 -12.98 -0.99
C VAL A 37 28.34 -12.45 -0.64
N GLN A 38 27.31 -13.30 -0.71
CA GLN A 38 25.93 -12.92 -0.39
C GLN A 38 25.67 -12.80 1.12
N SER A 39 26.37 -13.58 1.94
CA SER A 39 26.31 -13.46 3.40
C SER A 39 27.03 -12.21 3.92
N ASP A 40 28.18 -11.85 3.35
CA ASP A 40 28.92 -10.63 3.69
C ASP A 40 28.13 -9.36 3.32
N SER A 41 27.51 -9.33 2.13
CA SER A 41 26.65 -8.20 1.72
C SER A 41 25.39 -8.04 2.59
N SER A 42 24.78 -9.14 3.03
CA SER A 42 23.62 -9.09 3.94
C SER A 42 24.00 -8.54 5.32
N GLN A 43 25.18 -8.90 5.83
CA GLN A 43 25.70 -8.37 7.09
C GLN A 43 26.03 -6.88 6.99
N GLU A 44 26.56 -6.43 5.85
CA GLU A 44 26.83 -5.02 5.59
C GLU A 44 25.55 -4.17 5.61
N VAL A 45 24.46 -4.66 5.01
CA VAL A 45 23.15 -4.00 5.04
C VAL A 45 22.61 -3.87 6.48
N ILE A 46 22.74 -4.93 7.28
CA ILE A 46 22.34 -4.93 8.71
C ILE A 46 23.17 -3.89 9.48
N ASN A 47 24.49 -3.84 9.26
CA ASN A 47 25.37 -2.87 9.91
C ASN A 47 25.03 -1.43 9.50
N ARG A 48 24.77 -1.20 8.21
CA ARG A 48 24.39 0.11 7.67
C ARG A 48 23.07 0.60 8.26
N ALA A 49 22.07 -0.28 8.38
CA ALA A 49 20.82 0.03 9.05
C ALA A 49 21.05 0.38 10.54
N GLY A 50 21.98 -0.30 11.21
CA GLY A 50 22.42 0.04 12.56
C GLY A 50 22.96 1.48 12.69
N THR A 51 23.79 1.91 11.73
CA THR A 51 24.31 3.29 11.66
C THR A 51 23.19 4.29 11.44
N LEU A 52 22.26 4.02 10.51
CA LEU A 52 21.11 4.89 10.24
C LEU A 52 20.19 5.06 11.46
N LEU A 53 20.01 4.01 12.26
CA LEU A 53 19.30 4.11 13.55
C LEU A 53 20.04 4.99 14.57
N GLY A 54 21.38 4.99 14.53
CA GLY A 54 22.21 5.87 15.37
C GLY A 54 22.12 7.34 14.94
N GLU A 55 22.02 7.59 13.64
CA GLU A 55 21.86 8.93 13.04
C GLU A 55 20.42 9.48 13.16
N GLY A 56 19.47 8.69 13.68
CA GLY A 56 18.07 9.09 13.81
C GLY A 56 17.24 8.96 12.54
N GLN A 57 17.77 8.34 11.46
CA GLN A 57 17.04 8.06 10.22
C GLN A 57 16.21 6.77 10.33
N LEU A 58 15.22 6.80 11.22
CA LEU A 58 14.47 5.62 11.65
C LEU A 58 13.66 4.98 10.52
N ILE A 59 13.01 5.79 9.68
CA ILE A 59 12.19 5.30 8.57
C ILE A 59 13.05 4.64 7.49
N ARG A 60 14.18 5.26 7.15
CA ARG A 60 15.12 4.71 6.17
C ARG A 60 15.74 3.41 6.65
N ALA A 61 16.16 3.35 7.91
CA ALA A 61 16.70 2.13 8.52
C ALA A 61 15.68 0.98 8.50
N ARG A 62 14.43 1.25 8.89
CA ARG A 62 13.35 0.25 8.83
C ARG A 62 13.11 -0.25 7.41
N ALA A 63 13.04 0.67 6.45
CA ALA A 63 12.84 0.30 5.05
C ALA A 63 13.97 -0.57 4.50
N MET A 64 15.23 -0.26 4.83
CA MET A 64 16.39 -1.04 4.42
C MET A 64 16.37 -2.47 5.00
N LEU A 65 15.96 -2.64 6.26
CA LEU A 65 15.81 -3.94 6.89
C LEU A 65 14.66 -4.75 6.28
N LEU A 66 13.51 -4.11 5.99
CA LEU A 66 12.39 -4.75 5.31
C LEU A 66 12.75 -5.15 3.87
N ALA A 67 13.50 -4.31 3.16
CA ALA A 67 14.03 -4.64 1.83
C ALA A 67 14.91 -5.89 1.88
N LEU A 68 15.81 -5.98 2.86
CA LEU A 68 16.66 -7.16 3.03
C LEU A 68 15.82 -8.41 3.31
N GLN A 69 14.80 -8.30 4.16
CA GLN A 69 13.88 -9.40 4.48
C GLN A 69 13.13 -9.91 3.24
N ASP A 70 12.66 -9.00 2.38
CA ASP A 70 11.89 -9.33 1.19
C ASP A 70 12.78 -9.73 -0.02
N SER A 71 14.09 -9.49 0.07
CA SER A 71 15.05 -9.85 -0.96
C SER A 71 15.33 -11.36 -1.01
N PRO A 72 15.82 -11.89 -2.14
CA PRO A 72 16.30 -13.28 -2.21
C PRO A 72 17.37 -13.61 -1.17
N SER A 73 18.23 -12.62 -0.85
CA SER A 73 19.25 -12.75 0.20
C SER A 73 18.63 -12.97 1.60
N GLY A 74 17.44 -12.38 1.84
CA GLY A 74 16.64 -12.58 3.04
C GLY A 74 16.24 -14.03 3.28
N ALA A 75 15.97 -14.79 2.21
CA ALA A 75 15.64 -16.22 2.29
C ALA A 75 16.85 -17.12 2.60
N THR A 76 18.07 -16.58 2.45
CA THR A 76 19.33 -17.29 2.64
C THR A 76 20.11 -16.85 3.88
N LEU A 77 19.52 -16.00 4.73
CA LEU A 77 20.14 -15.54 5.96
C LEU A 77 20.41 -16.72 6.91
N SER A 78 21.57 -16.69 7.56
CA SER A 78 21.85 -17.59 8.68
C SER A 78 20.94 -17.29 9.89
N ASP A 79 20.80 -18.26 10.80
CA ASP A 79 19.97 -18.09 12.01
C ASP A 79 20.42 -16.88 12.86
N GLU A 80 21.74 -16.66 12.97
CA GLU A 80 22.30 -15.50 13.68
C GLU A 80 21.96 -14.18 12.98
N GLN A 81 22.09 -14.11 11.67
CA GLN A 81 21.75 -12.93 10.87
C GLN A 81 20.24 -12.64 10.88
N GLY A 82 19.43 -13.69 10.81
CA GLY A 82 17.98 -13.60 10.95
C GLY A 82 17.59 -13.03 12.31
N GLN A 83 18.18 -13.53 13.39
CA GLN A 83 17.94 -13.00 14.74
C GLN A 83 18.39 -11.53 14.87
N ALA A 84 19.54 -11.16 14.29
CA ALA A 84 20.03 -9.79 14.27
C ALA A 84 19.10 -8.84 13.50
N LEU A 85 18.62 -9.25 12.32
CA LEU A 85 17.63 -8.52 11.51
C LEU A 85 16.35 -8.25 12.31
N TRP A 86 15.77 -9.28 12.93
CA TRP A 86 14.55 -9.14 13.74
C TRP A 86 14.76 -8.24 14.95
N ALA A 87 15.89 -8.36 15.64
CA ALA A 87 16.23 -7.50 16.78
C ALA A 87 16.36 -6.03 16.35
N MET A 88 16.95 -5.76 15.18
CA MET A 88 17.07 -4.41 14.62
C MET A 88 15.72 -3.85 14.17
N LEU A 89 14.87 -4.64 13.50
CA LEU A 89 13.51 -4.22 13.14
C LEU A 89 12.69 -3.85 14.39
N ALA A 90 12.69 -4.71 15.42
CA ALA A 90 12.01 -4.44 16.67
C ALA A 90 12.59 -3.23 17.42
N LYS A 91 13.87 -2.93 17.27
CA LYS A 91 14.50 -1.71 17.80
C LYS A 91 14.01 -0.47 17.04
N ALA A 92 14.02 -0.51 15.72
CA ALA A 92 13.55 0.57 14.86
C ALA A 92 12.08 0.92 15.15
N GLU A 93 11.21 -0.09 15.25
CA GLU A 93 9.79 0.11 15.53
C GLU A 93 9.54 0.76 16.90
N ARG A 94 10.26 0.31 17.94
CA ARG A 94 10.17 0.94 19.28
C ARG A 94 10.66 2.38 19.28
N GLN A 95 11.70 2.70 18.50
CA GLN A 95 12.18 4.07 18.37
C GLN A 95 11.18 4.94 17.61
N ILE A 96 10.58 4.44 16.51
CA ILE A 96 9.55 5.15 15.75
C ILE A 96 8.33 5.45 16.63
N GLN A 97 7.88 4.49 17.45
CA GLN A 97 6.75 4.70 18.35
C GLN A 97 6.98 5.76 19.43
N ARG A 98 8.25 5.99 19.81
CA ARG A 98 8.64 6.96 20.85
C ARG A 98 9.06 8.31 20.28
N ALA A 99 9.36 8.38 18.99
CA ALA A 99 9.77 9.59 18.31
C ALA A 99 8.61 10.58 18.14
N ASP A 100 8.95 11.84 17.91
CA ASP A 100 7.96 12.86 17.63
C ASP A 100 7.22 12.59 16.31
N ARG A 101 5.91 12.87 16.29
CA ARG A 101 5.07 12.56 15.13
C ARG A 101 5.41 13.41 13.91
N VAL A 102 5.78 14.67 14.12
CA VAL A 102 6.15 15.58 13.02
C VAL A 102 7.46 15.11 12.39
N GLU A 103 8.44 14.78 13.22
CA GLU A 103 9.73 14.24 12.76
C GLU A 103 9.56 12.94 11.96
N ILE A 104 8.75 12.01 12.47
CA ILE A 104 8.46 10.75 11.74
C ILE A 104 7.76 11.02 10.41
N SER A 105 6.84 11.99 10.35
CA SER A 105 6.17 12.35 9.10
C SER A 105 7.15 12.96 8.10
N LEU A 106 8.06 13.84 8.54
CA LEU A 106 9.11 14.41 7.69
C LEU A 106 10.03 13.31 7.13
N GLN A 107 10.47 12.37 7.96
CA GLN A 107 11.28 11.24 7.51
C GLN A 107 10.54 10.34 6.52
N LYS A 108 9.23 10.15 6.69
CA LYS A 108 8.39 9.45 5.69
C LYS A 108 8.31 10.23 4.39
N ALA A 109 8.16 11.56 4.45
CA ALA A 109 8.10 12.40 3.27
C ALA A 109 9.40 12.30 2.44
N GLN A 110 10.54 12.42 3.11
CA GLN A 110 11.87 12.29 2.48
C GLN A 110 12.11 10.88 1.93
N PHE A 111 11.68 9.86 2.67
CA PHE A 111 11.77 8.47 2.21
C PHE A 111 10.92 8.25 0.94
N SER A 112 9.66 8.65 0.96
CA SER A 112 8.76 8.52 -0.18
C SER A 112 9.24 9.30 -1.40
N LEU A 113 9.86 10.46 -1.20
CA LEU A 113 10.54 11.20 -2.27
C LEU A 113 11.72 10.40 -2.86
N SER A 114 12.51 9.73 -2.03
CA SER A 114 13.61 8.89 -2.51
C SER A 114 13.16 7.66 -3.30
N THR A 115 11.93 7.20 -3.10
CA THR A 115 11.34 6.05 -3.81
C THR A 115 10.38 6.45 -4.93
N ASP A 116 10.39 7.71 -5.37
CA ASP A 116 9.47 8.28 -6.38
C ASP A 116 7.96 8.11 -6.08
N ASN A 117 7.61 7.94 -4.80
CA ASN A 117 6.23 7.99 -4.34
C ASN A 117 5.87 9.43 -3.96
N LEU A 118 5.64 10.26 -4.99
CA LEU A 118 5.41 11.68 -4.85
C LEU A 118 4.08 11.99 -4.17
N VAL A 119 3.05 11.15 -4.38
CA VAL A 119 1.74 11.29 -3.69
C VAL A 119 1.91 11.20 -2.17
N GLU A 120 2.59 10.16 -1.70
CA GLU A 120 2.82 9.97 -0.28
C GLU A 120 3.77 11.03 0.29
N ALA A 121 4.81 11.38 -0.47
CA ALA A 121 5.77 12.41 -0.08
C ALA A 121 5.07 13.77 0.16
N LYS A 122 4.23 14.22 -0.78
CA LYS A 122 3.46 15.47 -0.65
C LYS A 122 2.50 15.41 0.53
N ARG A 123 1.80 14.29 0.72
CA ARG A 123 0.86 14.12 1.84
C ARG A 123 1.55 14.25 3.20
N GLN A 124 2.70 13.60 3.37
CA GLN A 124 3.47 13.64 4.61
C GLN A 124 4.12 15.02 4.82
N ALA A 125 4.66 15.64 3.76
CA ALA A 125 5.21 17.00 3.85
C ALA A 125 4.12 18.02 4.22
N GLN A 126 2.92 17.92 3.64
CA GLN A 126 1.79 18.79 3.99
C GLN A 126 1.39 18.65 5.45
N PHE A 127 1.38 17.42 5.99
CA PHE A 127 1.12 17.19 7.42
C PHE A 127 2.13 17.93 8.32
N VAL A 128 3.41 17.98 7.94
CA VAL A 128 4.45 18.72 8.67
C VAL A 128 4.22 20.24 8.58
N ILE A 129 3.82 20.74 7.40
CA ILE A 129 3.52 22.16 7.17
C ILE A 129 2.32 22.61 8.01
N ASP A 130 1.28 21.78 8.09
CA ASP A 130 0.05 22.07 8.84
C ASP A 130 0.23 21.92 10.36
N ALA A 131 1.33 21.29 10.81
CA ALA A 131 1.56 21.01 12.22
C ALA A 131 2.05 22.25 12.97
N SER A 132 1.24 22.71 13.94
CA SER A 132 1.54 23.89 14.78
C SER A 132 2.77 23.76 15.68
N ARG A 133 3.33 22.55 15.83
CA ARG A 133 4.49 22.24 16.68
C ARG A 133 5.78 22.00 15.86
N ALA A 134 5.72 22.12 14.53
CA ALA A 134 6.88 21.93 13.68
C ALA A 134 7.93 23.03 13.93
N SER A 135 9.22 22.65 13.89
CA SER A 135 10.31 23.62 13.93
C SER A 135 10.47 24.30 12.57
N ASN A 136 11.12 25.48 12.54
CA ASN A 136 11.41 26.16 11.27
C ASN A 136 12.23 25.29 10.31
N GLU A 137 13.20 24.53 10.83
CA GLU A 137 14.00 23.60 10.03
C GLU A 137 13.14 22.47 9.42
N GLN A 138 12.16 21.96 10.16
CA GLN A 138 11.23 20.94 9.66
C GLN A 138 10.27 21.50 8.61
N LEU A 139 9.82 22.75 8.79
CA LEU A 139 9.00 23.46 7.81
C LEU A 139 9.77 23.71 6.50
N ASP A 140 11.01 24.19 6.60
CA ASP A 140 11.88 24.42 5.44
C ASP A 140 12.14 23.10 4.68
N ALA A 141 12.43 22.02 5.41
CA ALA A 141 12.61 20.70 4.82
C ALA A 141 11.33 20.17 4.15
N ALA A 142 10.16 20.38 4.75
CA ALA A 142 8.88 19.98 4.17
C ALA A 142 8.55 20.76 2.90
N HIS A 143 8.79 22.08 2.88
CA HIS A 143 8.65 22.90 1.69
C HIS A 143 9.62 22.50 0.57
N ALA A 144 10.86 22.16 0.92
CA ALA A 144 11.83 21.63 -0.05
C ALA A 144 11.36 20.31 -0.67
N VAL A 145 10.79 19.38 0.13
CA VAL A 145 10.19 18.13 -0.38
C VAL A 145 9.04 18.44 -1.34
N MET A 146 8.14 19.35 -0.98
CA MET A 146 7.02 19.75 -1.85
C MET A 146 7.50 20.32 -3.19
N HIS A 147 8.51 21.18 -3.17
CA HIS A 147 9.10 21.75 -4.38
C HIS A 147 9.70 20.67 -5.27
N LEU A 148 10.52 19.77 -4.71
CA LEU A 148 11.15 18.66 -5.44
C LEU A 148 10.10 17.71 -6.05
N CYS A 149 9.01 17.43 -5.32
CA CYS A 149 7.90 16.65 -5.86
C CYS A 149 7.29 17.34 -7.10
N SER A 150 7.01 18.64 -7.04
CA SER A 150 6.47 19.37 -8.19
C SER A 150 7.42 19.37 -9.39
N THR A 151 8.73 19.57 -9.16
CA THR A 151 9.73 19.49 -10.23
C THR A 151 9.71 18.12 -10.92
N ARG A 152 9.73 17.03 -10.14
CA ARG A 152 9.68 15.66 -10.68
C ARG A 152 8.36 15.34 -11.38
N GLN A 153 7.24 15.86 -10.90
CA GLN A 153 5.94 15.71 -11.56
C GLN A 153 5.97 16.37 -12.95
N ASN A 154 6.50 17.59 -13.05
CA ASN A 154 6.60 18.32 -14.31
C ASN A 154 7.53 17.61 -15.31
N GLU A 155 8.67 17.09 -14.86
CA GLU A 155 9.58 16.30 -15.69
C GLU A 155 8.90 15.03 -16.21
N ALA A 156 8.16 14.33 -15.34
CA ALA A 156 7.46 13.11 -15.69
C ALA A 156 6.29 13.34 -16.66
N MET A 157 5.61 14.50 -16.60
CA MET A 157 4.49 14.83 -17.51
C MET A 157 4.88 14.70 -18.98
N SER A 158 6.11 15.09 -19.35
CA SER A 158 6.61 14.98 -20.73
C SER A 158 6.73 13.54 -21.24
N LYS A 159 6.75 12.55 -20.35
CA LYS A 159 6.97 11.12 -20.65
C LYS A 159 5.73 10.25 -20.38
N VAL A 160 4.61 10.84 -19.98
CA VAL A 160 3.39 10.10 -19.60
C VAL A 160 2.87 9.27 -20.76
N ASP A 161 2.81 9.85 -21.97
CA ASP A 161 2.26 9.17 -23.14
C ASP A 161 3.09 7.93 -23.52
N ASP A 162 4.43 8.03 -23.46
CA ASP A 162 5.33 6.89 -23.66
C ASP A 162 5.09 5.77 -22.63
N VAL A 163 4.88 6.13 -21.36
CA VAL A 163 4.57 5.15 -20.30
C VAL A 163 3.21 4.48 -20.55
N ILE A 164 2.20 5.21 -21.00
CA ILE A 164 0.88 4.66 -21.36
C ILE A 164 1.01 3.70 -22.54
N ASP A 165 1.80 4.06 -23.56
CA ASP A 165 2.07 3.20 -24.71
C ASP A 165 2.77 1.90 -24.27
N ARG A 166 3.75 1.99 -23.37
CA ARG A 166 4.41 0.81 -22.77
C ARG A 166 3.46 -0.07 -21.98
N ILE A 167 2.52 0.51 -21.23
CA ILE A 167 1.46 -0.24 -20.54
C ILE A 167 0.61 -0.98 -21.57
N SER A 168 0.17 -0.29 -22.63
CA SER A 168 -0.66 -0.89 -23.69
C SER A 168 0.06 -2.07 -24.39
N ALA A 169 1.37 -1.95 -24.62
CA ALA A 169 2.22 -2.99 -25.20
C ALA A 169 2.40 -4.19 -24.26
N ALA A 170 2.57 -3.95 -22.96
CA ALA A 170 2.65 -5.01 -21.95
C ALA A 170 1.33 -5.81 -21.86
N PHE A 171 0.18 -5.12 -21.88
CA PHE A 171 -1.13 -5.79 -21.96
C PHE A 171 -1.30 -6.61 -23.24
N SER A 172 -0.88 -6.06 -24.38
CA SER A 172 -0.95 -6.75 -25.68
C SER A 172 -0.08 -8.01 -25.71
N SER A 173 1.03 -7.99 -24.97
CA SER A 173 1.98 -9.12 -24.85
C SER A 173 1.63 -10.09 -23.72
N SER A 174 0.50 -9.90 -23.02
CA SER A 174 0.12 -10.66 -21.81
C SER A 174 1.16 -10.60 -20.67
N ASP A 175 2.00 -9.57 -20.62
CA ASP A 175 2.93 -9.30 -19.53
C ASP A 175 2.27 -8.43 -18.44
N TYR A 176 1.31 -9.04 -17.76
CA TYR A 176 0.54 -8.41 -16.69
C TYR A 176 1.39 -7.95 -15.48
N PRO A 177 2.46 -8.66 -15.06
CA PRO A 177 3.35 -8.17 -14.01
C PRO A 177 4.00 -6.82 -14.34
N THR A 178 4.55 -6.66 -15.54
CA THR A 178 5.16 -5.40 -15.98
C THR A 178 4.12 -4.29 -16.10
N ALA A 179 2.93 -4.62 -16.65
CA ALA A 179 1.82 -3.66 -16.73
C ALA A 179 1.38 -3.16 -15.34
N LYS A 180 1.24 -4.07 -14.35
CA LYS A 180 0.90 -3.73 -12.97
C LYS A 180 1.94 -2.83 -12.31
N LEU A 181 3.22 -3.12 -12.54
CA LEU A 181 4.33 -2.34 -12.02
C LEU A 181 4.28 -0.90 -12.56
N LEU A 182 4.16 -0.74 -13.87
CA LEU A 182 4.09 0.57 -14.52
C LEU A 182 2.86 1.36 -14.07
N LEU A 183 1.69 0.71 -13.98
CA LEU A 183 0.45 1.32 -13.47
C LEU A 183 0.60 1.82 -12.03
N THR A 184 1.23 1.01 -11.16
CA THR A 184 1.45 1.35 -9.76
C THR A 184 2.39 2.54 -9.63
N ARG A 185 3.51 2.54 -10.38
CA ARG A 185 4.48 3.65 -10.36
C ARG A 185 3.88 4.94 -10.92
N LEU A 186 3.13 4.87 -12.01
CA LEU A 186 2.45 6.04 -12.57
C LEU A 186 1.45 6.64 -11.57
N GLY A 187 0.72 5.78 -10.83
CA GLY A 187 -0.15 6.22 -9.75
C GLY A 187 0.60 6.89 -8.59
N GLN A 188 1.78 6.39 -8.23
CA GLN A 188 2.63 6.95 -7.17
C GLN A 188 3.20 8.33 -7.50
N LEU A 189 3.34 8.67 -8.78
CA LEU A 189 3.77 10.01 -9.22
C LEU A 189 2.67 11.06 -9.03
N GLY A 190 1.39 10.68 -9.01
CA GLY A 190 0.27 11.60 -8.76
C GLY A 190 0.15 12.73 -9.78
N LEU A 191 0.35 12.42 -11.06
CA LEU A 191 0.30 13.39 -12.15
C LEU A 191 -1.14 13.83 -12.45
N GLU A 192 -1.30 15.08 -12.86
CA GLU A 192 -2.57 15.61 -13.36
C GLU A 192 -2.79 15.15 -14.80
N LEU A 193 -3.38 13.96 -14.95
CA LEU A 193 -3.63 13.34 -16.24
C LEU A 193 -4.90 13.90 -16.89
N ASN A 194 -4.94 13.93 -18.22
CA ASN A 194 -6.16 14.30 -18.93
C ASN A 194 -7.25 13.21 -18.82
N THR A 195 -8.51 13.55 -19.08
CA THR A 195 -9.65 12.62 -18.91
C THR A 195 -9.50 11.35 -19.76
N THR A 196 -8.94 11.45 -20.96
CA THR A 196 -8.71 10.28 -21.82
C THR A 196 -7.66 9.34 -21.23
N GLN A 197 -6.51 9.87 -20.80
CA GLN A 197 -5.44 9.11 -20.17
C GLN A 197 -5.93 8.43 -18.88
N GLN A 198 -6.70 9.15 -18.04
CA GLN A 198 -7.29 8.57 -16.82
C GLN A 198 -8.22 7.40 -17.15
N ASN A 199 -9.16 7.58 -18.08
CA ASN A 199 -10.08 6.52 -18.50
C ASN A 199 -9.34 5.30 -19.06
N THR A 200 -8.28 5.52 -19.84
CA THR A 200 -7.43 4.44 -20.36
C THR A 200 -6.75 3.66 -19.23
N LEU A 201 -6.14 4.35 -18.26
CA LEU A 201 -5.49 3.70 -17.12
C LEU A 201 -6.48 2.97 -16.21
N ASP A 202 -7.67 3.53 -15.98
CA ASP A 202 -8.71 2.90 -15.18
C ASP A 202 -9.24 1.64 -15.86
N THR A 203 -9.42 1.68 -17.19
CA THR A 203 -9.75 0.49 -17.98
C THR A 203 -8.70 -0.62 -17.79
N TYR A 204 -7.41 -0.29 -17.86
CA TYR A 204 -6.34 -1.26 -17.64
C TYR A 204 -6.29 -1.78 -16.20
N ARG A 205 -6.56 -0.93 -15.20
CA ARG A 205 -6.64 -1.34 -13.79
C ARG A 205 -7.79 -2.33 -13.56
N ASP A 206 -8.97 -2.05 -14.12
CA ASP A 206 -10.14 -2.92 -14.02
C ASP A 206 -9.90 -4.27 -14.71
N GLN A 207 -9.31 -4.24 -15.91
CA GLN A 207 -8.92 -5.45 -16.63
C GLN A 207 -7.93 -6.29 -15.81
N LEU A 208 -6.89 -5.67 -15.27
CA LEU A 208 -5.90 -6.37 -14.45
C LEU A 208 -6.54 -6.99 -13.20
N ALA A 209 -7.41 -6.26 -12.51
CA ALA A 209 -8.13 -6.76 -11.35
C ALA A 209 -9.03 -7.95 -11.69
N SER A 210 -9.69 -7.92 -12.85
CA SER A 210 -10.51 -9.05 -13.32
C SER A 210 -9.65 -10.28 -13.61
N ILE A 211 -8.48 -10.11 -14.24
CA ILE A 211 -7.56 -11.20 -14.55
C ILE A 211 -6.99 -11.81 -13.26
N GLU A 212 -6.61 -11.00 -12.26
CA GLU A 212 -6.13 -11.50 -10.96
C GLU A 212 -7.21 -12.30 -10.23
N LYS A 213 -8.47 -11.85 -10.33
CA LYS A 213 -9.62 -12.56 -9.75
C LYS A 213 -9.86 -13.90 -10.43
N ASP A 214 -9.76 -13.95 -11.75
CA ASP A 214 -10.01 -15.15 -12.54
C ASP A 214 -8.88 -16.19 -12.43
N THR A 215 -7.63 -15.72 -12.32
CA THR A 215 -6.45 -16.58 -12.17
C THR A 215 -6.20 -17.00 -10.72
N GLY A 216 -6.77 -16.28 -9.74
CA GLY A 216 -6.57 -16.52 -8.32
C GLY A 216 -5.15 -16.20 -7.84
N THR A 217 -4.32 -15.56 -8.68
CA THR A 217 -2.96 -15.16 -8.36
C THR A 217 -2.83 -13.64 -8.49
N SER A 218 -2.31 -13.00 -7.44
CA SER A 218 -1.93 -11.58 -7.53
C SER A 218 -0.61 -11.47 -8.27
N PHE A 219 -0.54 -10.66 -9.33
CA PHE A 219 0.73 -10.28 -9.93
C PHE A 219 1.52 -9.47 -8.88
N GLY A 220 2.81 -9.77 -8.71
CA GLY A 220 3.60 -9.42 -7.52
C GLY A 220 3.47 -7.97 -7.04
N ALA A 221 3.59 -7.78 -5.72
CA ALA A 221 3.61 -6.45 -5.11
C ALA A 221 4.96 -5.77 -5.36
N TYR A 222 4.93 -4.57 -5.93
CA TYR A 222 6.11 -3.73 -6.05
C TYR A 222 6.59 -3.31 -4.65
N ASN A 223 7.79 -3.74 -4.25
CA ASN A 223 8.45 -3.22 -3.04
C ASN A 223 9.48 -2.13 -3.44
N PRO A 224 9.19 -0.84 -3.18
CA PRO A 224 10.09 0.26 -3.53
C PRO A 224 11.41 0.24 -2.74
N ALA A 225 11.46 -0.45 -1.59
CA ALA A 225 12.65 -0.49 -0.74
C ALA A 225 13.77 -1.38 -1.31
N MET A 226 13.48 -2.25 -2.29
CA MET A 226 14.47 -3.12 -2.93
C MET A 226 15.59 -2.36 -3.66
N GLY A 227 15.30 -1.14 -4.17
CA GLY A 227 16.30 -0.29 -4.83
C GLY A 227 17.38 0.27 -3.89
N MET A 228 17.24 0.06 -2.57
CA MET A 228 18.13 0.60 -1.54
C MET A 228 19.19 -0.37 -1.05
N LEU A 229 19.16 -1.62 -1.54
CA LEU A 229 20.14 -2.64 -1.20
C LEU A 229 21.45 -2.50 -2.02
N ALA A 230 21.46 -1.63 -3.04
CA ALA A 230 22.68 -1.31 -3.77
C ALA A 230 23.42 -0.15 -3.07
N PRO A 231 24.74 -0.26 -2.86
CA PRO A 231 25.51 0.73 -2.09
C PRO A 231 25.61 2.11 -2.75
N GLU A 232 25.26 2.26 -4.04
CA GLU A 232 25.41 3.53 -4.77
C GLU A 232 24.27 3.89 -5.76
N SER A 233 23.07 3.32 -5.64
CA SER A 233 21.94 3.74 -6.49
C SER A 233 21.34 5.06 -5.99
N GLY A 234 22.00 6.16 -6.34
CA GLY A 234 21.41 7.49 -6.26
C GLY A 234 20.13 7.56 -7.09
N LEU A 235 19.01 7.88 -6.44
CA LEU A 235 18.09 8.98 -6.82
C LEU A 235 17.70 9.19 -8.30
N THR A 236 17.68 8.18 -9.18
CA THR A 236 17.33 8.38 -10.60
C THR A 236 16.02 7.69 -10.99
N SER A 237 15.16 8.47 -11.65
CA SER A 237 13.91 8.09 -12.32
C SER A 237 14.15 7.29 -13.62
N ASP A 238 15.12 6.36 -13.59
CA ASP A 238 15.68 5.65 -14.75
C ASP A 238 14.66 4.70 -15.44
N TRP A 239 13.59 4.36 -14.73
CA TRP A 239 12.52 3.52 -15.31
C TRP A 239 11.61 4.28 -16.30
N LEU A 240 11.59 5.62 -16.25
CA LEU A 240 10.87 6.46 -17.22
C LEU A 240 11.57 6.48 -18.59
N THR A 241 12.83 6.09 -18.68
CA THR A 241 13.64 6.08 -19.92
C THR A 241 13.79 4.68 -20.53
N GLY A 242 13.15 3.66 -19.94
CA GLY A 242 13.08 2.32 -20.55
C GLY A 242 14.33 1.45 -20.38
N SER A 243 15.31 1.83 -19.56
CA SER A 243 16.38 0.93 -19.08
C SER A 243 15.83 0.00 -18.01
N THR A 244 15.00 -0.96 -18.41
CA THR A 244 14.64 -2.09 -17.55
C THR A 244 15.86 -2.98 -17.39
N GLN A 245 16.69 -2.71 -16.38
CA GLN A 245 17.55 -3.75 -15.84
C GLN A 245 16.75 -4.50 -14.78
N ASP A 246 16.23 -5.65 -15.23
CA ASP A 246 15.63 -6.70 -14.42
C ASP A 246 16.40 -6.89 -13.11
N GLY A 247 15.68 -6.70 -12.01
CA GLY A 247 16.09 -7.20 -10.70
C GLY A 247 15.95 -8.71 -10.65
N ALA A 248 16.74 -9.43 -11.46
CA ALA A 248 17.18 -10.81 -11.29
C ALA A 248 17.71 -11.38 -12.63
N ARG A 249 18.99 -11.16 -12.94
CA ARG A 249 19.87 -12.24 -13.44
C ARG A 249 21.34 -11.83 -13.57
N THR A 250 22.16 -12.72 -12.99
CA THR A 250 23.48 -13.19 -13.43
C THR A 250 24.64 -12.19 -13.47
N GLY A 251 25.64 -12.50 -12.64
CA GLY A 251 26.90 -11.80 -12.58
C GLY A 251 27.63 -11.71 -13.92
N SER A 252 28.29 -10.57 -14.08
CA SER A 252 29.54 -10.45 -14.82
C SER A 252 30.25 -9.21 -14.31
N TYR A 253 31.20 -9.39 -13.40
CA TYR A 253 32.27 -8.43 -13.19
C TYR A 253 33.28 -8.64 -14.31
N LEU A 254 33.42 -7.68 -15.23
CA LEU A 254 34.65 -7.46 -15.97
C LEU A 254 34.60 -6.15 -16.78
N GLY A 255 35.35 -5.16 -16.29
CA GLY A 255 36.17 -4.19 -17.03
C GLY A 255 35.51 -3.34 -18.12
N ASN A 256 35.39 -2.03 -17.89
CA ASN A 256 36.40 -1.10 -18.39
C ASN A 256 36.22 0.34 -17.89
N GLN A 257 37.38 1.01 -17.84
CA GLN A 257 37.74 2.38 -17.46
C GLN A 257 36.75 3.54 -17.68
N PRO A 258 36.88 4.62 -16.87
CA PRO A 258 36.16 5.87 -17.03
C PRO A 258 36.75 6.71 -18.17
N GLU A 259 35.93 7.13 -19.12
CA GLU A 259 36.30 8.22 -20.05
C GLU A 259 35.84 9.56 -19.47
N GLU A 260 36.83 10.39 -19.16
CA GLU A 260 36.71 11.82 -18.97
C GLU A 260 36.16 12.46 -20.25
N ILE A 261 35.12 13.28 -20.12
CA ILE A 261 34.75 14.26 -21.15
C ILE A 261 34.83 15.64 -20.50
N GLN A 262 35.82 16.41 -20.94
CA GLN A 262 35.98 17.84 -20.62
C GLN A 262 34.89 18.66 -21.33
N PRO A 263 34.44 19.78 -20.73
CA PRO A 263 33.39 20.62 -21.30
C PRO A 263 33.96 21.59 -22.33
N GLU A 264 33.41 21.59 -23.55
CA GLU A 264 33.61 22.70 -24.48
C GLU A 264 32.47 23.71 -24.34
N ALA A 265 32.87 24.96 -24.10
CA ALA A 265 32.02 26.12 -24.03
C ALA A 265 31.42 26.42 -25.40
N ILE A 266 30.11 26.64 -25.43
CA ILE A 266 29.42 27.31 -26.53
C ILE A 266 28.81 28.57 -25.94
N ASP A 267 29.42 29.72 -26.25
CA ASP A 267 28.77 31.02 -26.12
C ASP A 267 27.70 31.13 -27.22
N VAL A 268 26.44 31.15 -26.83
CA VAL A 268 25.35 31.70 -27.66
C VAL A 268 24.51 32.65 -26.81
N GLU A 269 24.79 33.92 -27.04
CA GLU A 269 23.89 35.08 -27.10
C GLU A 269 22.46 34.91 -26.56
N LEU A 270 22.18 35.70 -25.52
CA LEU A 270 20.86 35.93 -24.92
C LEU A 270 19.85 36.43 -25.97
N VAL A 271 18.84 35.61 -26.27
CA VAL A 271 17.59 36.07 -26.91
C VAL A 271 16.39 35.61 -26.07
N GLN A 272 15.84 36.61 -25.38
CA GLN A 272 14.44 36.87 -25.00
C GLN A 272 13.45 35.69 -24.84
N GLU A 273 12.84 35.67 -23.65
CA GLU A 273 11.60 34.95 -23.31
C GLU A 273 10.51 35.14 -24.37
N ASP A 274 9.97 34.03 -24.87
CA ASP A 274 8.60 33.97 -25.37
C ASP A 274 7.81 33.02 -24.46
N PRO A 275 6.65 33.44 -23.94
CA PRO A 275 5.78 32.56 -23.17
C PRO A 275 5.18 31.54 -24.13
N GLN A 276 5.34 30.24 -23.83
CA GLN A 276 4.62 29.18 -24.52
C GLN A 276 3.13 29.28 -24.13
N VAL A 277 2.41 30.16 -24.81
CA VAL A 277 0.95 30.23 -24.78
C VAL A 277 0.45 28.88 -25.31
N ASP A 278 -0.30 28.15 -24.50
CA ASP A 278 -1.07 26.99 -24.95
C ASP A 278 -1.98 27.42 -26.11
N VAL A 279 -1.52 27.16 -27.33
CA VAL A 279 -2.12 27.65 -28.58
C VAL A 279 -3.54 27.11 -28.75
N LEU A 280 -3.85 25.98 -28.12
CA LEU A 280 -5.17 25.35 -28.16
C LEU A 280 -6.14 26.02 -27.19
N ASP A 281 -5.68 26.35 -25.99
CA ASP A 281 -6.46 27.13 -25.01
C ASP A 281 -6.67 28.57 -25.47
N ALA A 282 -5.66 29.18 -26.11
CA ALA A 282 -5.79 30.48 -26.76
C ALA A 282 -6.82 30.44 -27.91
N ALA A 283 -6.85 29.36 -28.71
CA ALA A 283 -7.83 29.18 -29.78
C ALA A 283 -9.26 29.01 -29.23
N ARG A 284 -9.46 28.23 -28.16
CA ARG A 284 -10.79 28.04 -27.54
C ARG A 284 -11.32 29.32 -26.88
N ARG A 285 -10.45 30.10 -26.25
CA ARG A 285 -10.83 31.42 -25.70
C ARG A 285 -11.21 32.39 -26.81
N PHE A 286 -10.48 32.39 -27.92
CA PHE A 286 -10.80 33.21 -29.09
C PHE A 286 -12.15 32.80 -29.71
N GLU A 287 -12.42 31.50 -29.82
CA GLU A 287 -13.71 30.99 -30.31
C GLU A 287 -14.87 31.36 -29.38
N ALA A 288 -14.70 31.21 -28.06
CA ALA A 288 -15.69 31.61 -27.07
C ALA A 288 -16.03 33.11 -27.15
N GLN A 289 -15.00 33.96 -27.30
CA GLN A 289 -15.18 35.41 -27.46
C GLN A 289 -15.86 35.76 -28.79
N SER A 290 -15.50 35.09 -29.87
CA SER A 290 -16.15 35.26 -31.18
C SER A 290 -17.63 34.88 -31.13
N LEU A 291 -17.96 33.76 -30.48
CA LEU A 291 -19.33 33.26 -30.37
C LEU A 291 -20.18 34.17 -29.45
N MET A 292 -19.59 34.69 -28.37
CA MET A 292 -20.23 35.70 -27.52
C MET A 292 -20.52 37.01 -28.29
N GLY A 293 -19.57 37.47 -29.11
CA GLY A 293 -19.76 38.64 -29.97
C GLY A 293 -20.88 38.44 -31.01
N GLN A 294 -20.95 37.27 -31.63
CA GLN A 294 -22.03 36.91 -32.55
C GLN A 294 -23.39 36.84 -31.85
N ALA A 295 -23.44 36.31 -30.62
CA ALA A 295 -24.66 36.26 -29.82
C ALA A 295 -25.18 37.67 -29.49
N ASN A 296 -24.29 38.56 -29.07
CA ASN A 296 -24.62 39.97 -28.79
C ASN A 296 -25.10 40.71 -30.05
N LEU A 297 -24.44 40.51 -31.18
CA LEU A 297 -24.87 41.10 -32.45
C LEU A 297 -26.25 40.59 -32.88
N ALA A 298 -26.50 39.28 -32.79
CA ALA A 298 -27.80 38.70 -33.09
C ALA A 298 -28.91 39.22 -32.15
N PHE A 299 -28.57 39.48 -30.89
CA PHE A 299 -29.47 40.10 -29.93
C PHE A 299 -29.82 41.55 -30.31
N GLU A 300 -28.81 42.36 -30.64
CA GLU A 300 -28.99 43.76 -31.07
C GLU A 300 -29.80 43.87 -32.36
N GLU A 301 -29.60 42.94 -33.29
CA GLU A 301 -30.34 42.85 -34.56
C GLU A 301 -31.75 42.25 -34.41
N ARG A 302 -32.21 41.97 -33.18
CA ARG A 302 -33.51 41.36 -32.85
C ARG A 302 -33.72 39.96 -33.45
N ARG A 303 -32.64 39.25 -33.77
CA ARG A 303 -32.66 37.85 -34.22
C ARG A 303 -32.69 36.91 -33.03
N PHE A 304 -33.76 36.96 -32.24
CA PHE A 304 -33.79 36.34 -30.91
C PHE A 304 -33.69 34.80 -30.90
N ASN A 305 -34.16 34.12 -31.93
CA ASN A 305 -34.02 32.66 -32.05
C ASN A 305 -32.54 32.24 -32.19
N GLU A 306 -31.78 32.99 -32.99
CA GLU A 306 -30.35 32.75 -33.22
C GLU A 306 -29.53 33.16 -32.00
N ALA A 307 -29.84 34.30 -31.39
CA ALA A 307 -29.25 34.73 -30.13
C ALA A 307 -29.45 33.70 -29.01
N LEU A 308 -30.66 33.11 -28.89
CA LEU A 308 -30.95 32.08 -27.89
C LEU A 308 -30.08 30.83 -28.08
N THR A 309 -29.91 30.36 -29.31
CA THR A 309 -29.04 29.21 -29.62
C THR A 309 -27.58 29.53 -29.30
N LEU A 310 -27.09 30.71 -29.70
CA LEU A 310 -25.71 31.12 -29.48
C LEU A 310 -25.39 31.29 -27.99
N TYR A 311 -26.23 32.00 -27.22
CA TYR A 311 -26.04 32.13 -25.77
C TYR A 311 -26.11 30.79 -25.04
N THR A 312 -26.99 29.89 -25.46
CA THR A 312 -27.06 28.54 -24.88
C THR A 312 -25.77 27.76 -25.13
N ASN A 313 -25.20 27.87 -26.34
CA ASN A 313 -23.93 27.25 -26.70
C ASN A 313 -22.74 27.82 -25.92
N VAL A 314 -22.66 29.16 -25.76
CA VAL A 314 -21.63 29.80 -24.91
C VAL A 314 -21.70 29.25 -23.47
N ILE A 315 -22.90 29.18 -22.90
CA ILE A 315 -23.09 28.75 -21.50
C ILE A 315 -22.78 27.26 -21.33
N SER A 316 -23.19 26.39 -22.26
CA SER A 316 -23.03 24.95 -22.12
C SER A 316 -21.62 24.46 -22.44
N ASN A 317 -20.99 25.01 -23.49
CA ASN A 317 -19.76 24.46 -24.06
C ASN A 317 -18.52 25.31 -23.74
N PHE A 318 -18.70 26.61 -23.50
CA PHE A 318 -17.60 27.56 -23.32
C PHE A 318 -17.57 28.24 -21.95
N GLY A 319 -18.38 27.76 -20.99
CA GLY A 319 -18.52 28.37 -19.67
C GLY A 319 -17.22 28.46 -18.84
N SER A 320 -16.24 27.59 -19.09
CA SER A 320 -14.92 27.62 -18.43
C SER A 320 -13.89 28.55 -19.10
N TYR A 321 -14.17 29.01 -20.33
CA TYR A 321 -13.23 29.80 -21.15
C TYR A 321 -13.64 31.27 -21.30
N ILE A 322 -14.78 31.66 -20.72
CA ILE A 322 -15.31 33.02 -20.73
C ILE A 322 -15.21 33.65 -19.34
N SER A 323 -15.15 34.99 -19.26
CA SER A 323 -15.07 35.69 -17.97
C SER A 323 -16.36 35.48 -17.16
N GLN A 324 -16.29 35.61 -15.83
CA GLN A 324 -17.49 35.51 -14.97
C GLN A 324 -18.52 36.61 -15.28
N GLU A 325 -18.04 37.78 -15.69
CA GLU A 325 -18.88 38.91 -16.10
C GLU A 325 -19.65 38.61 -17.39
N ASP A 326 -18.96 38.08 -18.41
CA ASP A 326 -19.58 37.69 -19.68
C ASP A 326 -20.55 36.51 -19.51
N MET A 327 -20.27 35.59 -18.58
CA MET A 327 -21.16 34.48 -18.27
C MET A 327 -22.47 34.98 -17.63
N ALA A 328 -22.39 35.97 -16.73
CA ALA A 328 -23.56 36.59 -16.15
C ALA A 328 -24.39 37.32 -17.21
N LEU A 329 -23.72 38.10 -18.07
CA LEU A 329 -24.35 38.80 -19.19
C LEU A 329 -25.04 37.82 -20.16
N ALA A 330 -24.39 36.72 -20.52
CA ALA A 330 -24.96 35.70 -21.41
C ALA A 330 -26.23 35.07 -20.82
N ARG A 331 -26.26 34.80 -19.50
CA ARG A 331 -27.44 34.25 -18.81
C ARG A 331 -28.59 35.24 -18.76
N GLU A 332 -28.30 36.50 -18.48
CA GLU A 332 -29.28 37.59 -18.47
C GLU A 332 -29.89 37.80 -19.86
N ARG A 333 -29.05 37.94 -20.89
CA ARG A 333 -29.50 38.13 -22.28
C ARG A 333 -30.26 36.93 -22.83
N ARG A 334 -29.91 35.71 -22.41
CA ARG A 334 -30.68 34.49 -22.70
C ARG A 334 -32.08 34.53 -22.08
N ALA A 335 -32.20 34.94 -20.82
CA ALA A 335 -33.50 35.08 -20.17
C ALA A 335 -34.34 36.18 -20.84
N GLU A 336 -33.72 37.29 -21.21
CA GLU A 336 -34.37 38.39 -21.91
C GLU A 336 -34.86 37.99 -23.31
N THR A 337 -34.05 37.24 -24.07
CA THR A 337 -34.47 36.67 -25.39
C THR A 337 -35.63 35.71 -25.25
N GLN A 338 -35.68 34.90 -24.19
CA GLN A 338 -36.81 34.00 -23.91
C GLN A 338 -38.11 34.77 -23.63
N ILE A 339 -38.01 35.89 -22.90
CA ILE A 339 -39.13 36.78 -22.64
C ILE A 339 -39.62 37.46 -23.94
N GLN A 340 -38.68 37.96 -24.76
CA GLN A 340 -39.00 38.68 -26.00
C GLN A 340 -39.51 37.77 -27.14
N LEU A 341 -39.08 36.51 -27.17
CA LEU A 341 -39.60 35.52 -28.12
C LEU A 341 -41.06 35.12 -27.84
N GLY A 342 -41.65 35.60 -26.75
CA GLY A 342 -43.01 35.22 -26.39
C GLY A 342 -43.14 33.72 -26.29
N VAL A 343 -42.08 33.02 -25.85
CA VAL A 343 -42.18 31.66 -25.31
C VAL A 343 -42.91 31.82 -23.99
N GLN A 344 -44.20 32.09 -24.13
CA GLN A 344 -45.18 32.32 -23.11
C GLN A 344 -45.30 30.98 -22.41
N GLY A 345 -44.58 30.88 -21.29
CA GLY A 345 -45.06 30.08 -20.18
C GLY A 345 -46.56 30.33 -20.04
N GLY A 346 -47.31 29.24 -19.98
CA GLY A 346 -48.67 29.27 -19.47
C GLY A 346 -48.71 29.95 -18.09
N PRO A 347 -49.92 30.30 -17.62
CA PRO A 347 -50.15 31.24 -16.54
C PRO A 347 -49.33 30.89 -15.30
N GLU A 348 -48.73 31.91 -14.68
CA GLU A 348 -47.84 31.85 -13.50
C GLU A 348 -48.35 31.00 -12.32
N ASN A 349 -49.62 30.58 -12.31
CA ASN A 349 -50.18 29.64 -11.33
C ASN A 349 -49.81 28.17 -11.56
N ASN A 350 -49.44 27.73 -12.77
CA ASN A 350 -49.24 26.30 -13.04
C ASN A 350 -47.80 25.82 -12.77
N ILE A 351 -46.81 26.72 -12.77
CA ILE A 351 -45.42 26.36 -12.47
C ILE A 351 -45.26 26.07 -10.98
N LEU A 352 -45.85 26.92 -10.12
CA LEU A 352 -45.89 26.70 -8.67
C LEU A 352 -46.64 25.41 -8.31
N ASP A 353 -47.82 25.16 -8.90
CA ASP A 353 -48.55 23.91 -8.69
C ASP A 353 -47.78 22.68 -9.20
N GLN A 354 -47.09 22.80 -10.34
CA GLN A 354 -46.29 21.69 -10.89
C GLN A 354 -45.02 21.43 -10.07
N THR A 355 -44.35 22.46 -9.53
CA THR A 355 -43.23 22.30 -8.60
C THR A 355 -43.68 21.72 -7.26
N LEU A 356 -44.82 22.17 -6.72
CA LEU A 356 -45.37 21.64 -5.46
C LEU A 356 -45.77 20.16 -5.59
N VAL A 357 -46.36 19.76 -6.73
CA VAL A 357 -46.68 18.35 -7.02
C VAL A 357 -45.40 17.52 -7.21
N GLN A 358 -44.38 18.06 -7.86
CA GLN A 358 -43.08 17.38 -8.03
C GLN A 358 -42.35 17.20 -6.69
N ASP A 359 -42.33 18.22 -5.84
CA ASP A 359 -41.69 18.19 -4.52
C ASP A 359 -42.43 17.22 -3.58
N GLY A 360 -43.76 17.23 -3.59
CA GLY A 360 -44.57 16.28 -2.83
C GLY A 360 -44.34 14.82 -3.25
N LEU A 361 -44.24 14.54 -4.55
CA LEU A 361 -43.95 13.20 -5.06
C LEU A 361 -42.50 12.77 -4.74
N ALA A 362 -41.54 13.69 -4.82
CA ALA A 362 -40.15 13.44 -4.45
C ALA A 362 -40.02 13.11 -2.96
N LEU A 363 -40.72 13.85 -2.10
CA LEU A 363 -40.80 13.60 -0.66
C LEU A 363 -41.37 12.22 -0.36
N GLN A 364 -42.50 11.86 -0.98
CA GLN A 364 -43.15 10.56 -0.77
C GLN A 364 -42.24 9.38 -1.17
N ARG A 365 -41.51 9.52 -2.29
CA ARG A 365 -40.53 8.51 -2.74
C ARG A 365 -39.36 8.39 -1.77
N ALA A 366 -38.83 9.52 -1.31
CA ALA A 366 -37.72 9.54 -0.36
C ALA A 366 -38.10 8.91 0.98
N GLN A 367 -39.31 9.16 1.48
CA GLN A 367 -39.83 8.54 2.71
C GLN A 367 -39.98 7.02 2.57
N ALA A 368 -40.55 6.54 1.46
CA ALA A 368 -40.69 5.11 1.22
C ALA A 368 -39.34 4.40 1.08
N ALA A 369 -38.40 5.02 0.35
CA ALA A 369 -37.04 4.50 0.21
C ALA A 369 -36.29 4.50 1.55
N PHE A 370 -36.42 5.56 2.34
CA PHE A 370 -35.85 5.63 3.68
C PHE A 370 -36.33 4.48 4.57
N GLU A 371 -37.65 4.31 4.68
CA GLU A 371 -38.21 3.29 5.58
C GLU A 371 -37.77 1.89 5.15
N ASN A 372 -37.71 1.64 3.84
CA ASN A 372 -37.21 0.39 3.29
C ASN A 372 -35.74 0.14 3.68
N TYR A 373 -34.84 1.12 3.47
CA TYR A 373 -33.43 0.97 3.86
C TYR A 373 -33.25 0.85 5.38
N TYR A 374 -34.06 1.57 6.15
CA TYR A 374 -34.03 1.53 7.60
C TYR A 374 -34.47 0.16 8.14
N GLU A 375 -35.56 -0.41 7.63
CA GLU A 375 -36.04 -1.75 7.98
C GLU A 375 -35.02 -2.82 7.59
N GLN A 376 -34.48 -2.76 6.36
CA GLN A 376 -33.43 -3.71 5.93
C GLN A 376 -32.17 -3.59 6.80
N SER A 377 -31.79 -2.37 7.19
CA SER A 377 -30.64 -2.16 8.07
C SER A 377 -30.88 -2.74 9.46
N GLN A 378 -32.08 -2.62 10.02
CA GLN A 378 -32.41 -3.25 11.30
C GLN A 378 -32.42 -4.77 11.20
N GLN A 379 -32.94 -5.31 10.10
CA GLN A 379 -32.93 -6.75 9.85
C GLN A 379 -31.49 -7.27 9.76
N ALA A 380 -30.63 -6.64 8.96
CA ALA A 380 -29.21 -7.01 8.85
C ALA A 380 -28.49 -6.92 10.20
N LEU A 381 -28.79 -5.90 11.01
CA LEU A 381 -28.25 -5.78 12.38
C LEU A 381 -28.71 -6.94 13.27
N SER A 382 -29.99 -7.36 13.17
CA SER A 382 -30.52 -8.49 13.93
C SER A 382 -29.93 -9.84 13.51
N GLU A 383 -29.53 -9.97 12.24
CA GLU A 383 -28.83 -11.13 11.69
C GLU A 383 -27.34 -11.15 12.07
N GLY A 384 -26.83 -10.05 12.65
CA GLY A 384 -25.43 -9.88 13.03
C GLY A 384 -24.53 -9.40 11.90
N ASP A 385 -25.08 -9.11 10.72
CA ASP A 385 -24.36 -8.52 9.59
C ASP A 385 -24.28 -6.99 9.74
N THR A 386 -23.30 -6.58 10.54
CA THR A 386 -23.03 -5.17 10.85
C THR A 386 -22.55 -4.38 9.62
N SER A 387 -21.86 -5.03 8.67
CA SER A 387 -21.38 -4.42 7.43
C SER A 387 -22.55 -4.01 6.52
N THR A 388 -23.47 -4.95 6.27
CA THR A 388 -24.65 -4.68 5.45
C THR A 388 -25.57 -3.67 6.13
N ALA A 389 -25.76 -3.78 7.45
CA ALA A 389 -26.52 -2.80 8.22
C ALA A 389 -25.94 -1.38 8.07
N ARG A 390 -24.62 -1.20 8.21
CA ARG A 390 -23.97 0.11 8.08
C ARG A 390 -24.18 0.72 6.69
N ASN A 391 -24.04 -0.09 5.64
CA ASN A 391 -24.22 0.36 4.26
C ASN A 391 -25.67 0.79 3.98
N LEU A 392 -26.65 0.08 4.52
CA LEU A 392 -28.08 0.41 4.38
C LEU A 392 -28.45 1.65 5.20
N ALA A 393 -27.92 1.81 6.42
CA ALA A 393 -28.09 3.02 7.22
C ALA A 393 -27.53 4.26 6.51
N ALA A 394 -26.37 4.14 5.85
CA ALA A 394 -25.79 5.23 5.05
C ALA A 394 -26.64 5.57 3.81
N GLN A 395 -27.28 4.58 3.18
CA GLN A 395 -28.21 4.81 2.07
C GLN A 395 -29.50 5.50 2.53
N ALA A 396 -30.01 5.15 3.71
CA ALA A 396 -31.15 5.81 4.34
C ALA A 396 -30.85 7.30 4.62
N ASP A 397 -29.69 7.59 5.24
CA ASP A 397 -29.21 8.96 5.50
C ASP A 397 -29.13 9.80 4.21
N LEU A 398 -28.49 9.25 3.17
CA LEU A 398 -28.31 9.92 1.89
C LEU A 398 -29.65 10.23 1.20
N THR A 399 -30.61 9.31 1.29
CA THR A 399 -31.95 9.47 0.71
C THR A 399 -32.68 10.66 1.33
N ILE A 400 -32.60 10.82 2.65
CA ILE A 400 -33.23 11.94 3.37
C ILE A 400 -32.49 13.26 3.13
N LYS A 401 -31.15 13.24 3.09
CA LYS A 401 -30.33 14.42 2.74
C LYS A 401 -30.62 14.95 1.35
N ARG A 402 -30.88 14.06 0.37
CA ARG A 402 -31.27 14.45 -0.99
C ARG A 402 -32.66 15.09 -1.05
N ALA A 403 -33.58 14.66 -0.20
CA ALA A 403 -34.94 15.19 -0.12
C ALA A 403 -35.07 16.44 0.77
N ARG A 404 -33.95 17.00 1.24
CA ARG A 404 -33.92 18.10 2.21
C ARG A 404 -34.76 19.31 1.80
N ASN A 405 -34.66 19.72 0.54
CA ASN A 405 -35.36 20.93 0.05
C ASN A 405 -36.88 20.75 -0.03
N ALA A 406 -37.37 19.51 -0.10
CA ALA A 406 -38.80 19.19 -0.22
C ALA A 406 -39.43 18.79 1.14
N MET A 407 -38.65 18.77 2.23
CA MET A 407 -39.07 18.27 3.54
C MET A 407 -39.13 19.40 4.60
N PRO A 408 -40.14 19.39 5.50
CA PRO A 408 -40.14 20.26 6.68
C PRO A 408 -38.95 19.99 7.62
N GLU A 409 -38.43 21.06 8.23
CA GLU A 409 -37.26 21.00 9.15
C GLU A 409 -37.41 19.94 10.24
N SER A 410 -38.55 19.96 10.94
CA SER A 410 -38.83 19.05 12.06
C SER A 410 -38.89 17.58 11.63
N SER A 411 -39.35 17.28 10.42
CA SER A 411 -39.40 15.90 9.93
C SER A 411 -38.00 15.40 9.59
N PHE A 412 -37.16 16.26 9.03
CA PHE A 412 -35.78 15.93 8.70
C PHE A 412 -34.95 15.62 9.95
N GLU A 413 -35.06 16.45 10.99
CA GLU A 413 -34.39 16.21 12.29
C GLU A 413 -34.77 14.84 12.87
N ASN A 414 -36.06 14.49 12.87
CA ASN A 414 -36.52 13.17 13.35
C ASN A 414 -35.92 12.00 12.56
N TYR A 415 -35.80 12.10 11.23
CA TYR A 415 -35.17 11.06 10.42
C TYR A 415 -33.67 10.97 10.66
N GLN A 416 -33.01 12.12 10.85
CA GLN A 416 -31.59 12.18 11.18
C GLN A 416 -31.31 11.52 12.54
N ASP A 417 -32.12 11.79 13.55
CA ASP A 417 -32.01 11.18 14.88
C ASP A 417 -32.20 9.66 14.81
N ARG A 418 -33.22 9.18 14.08
CA ARG A 418 -33.44 7.72 13.87
C ARG A 418 -32.21 7.04 13.26
N VAL A 419 -31.56 7.67 12.27
CA VAL A 419 -30.36 7.10 11.65
C VAL A 419 -29.16 7.19 12.57
N ALA A 420 -29.00 8.29 13.31
CA ALA A 420 -27.92 8.43 14.28
C ALA A 420 -27.99 7.34 15.37
N ASP A 421 -29.19 7.09 15.89
CA ASP A 421 -29.45 6.01 16.85
C ASP A 421 -29.11 4.63 16.27
N LEU A 422 -29.52 4.37 15.02
CA LEU A 422 -29.22 3.11 14.34
C LEU A 422 -27.72 2.92 14.12
N ILE A 423 -27.00 3.96 13.67
CA ILE A 423 -25.55 3.93 13.51
C ILE A 423 -24.86 3.66 14.85
N SER A 424 -25.32 4.31 15.93
CA SER A 424 -24.78 4.07 17.28
C SER A 424 -24.99 2.63 17.73
N GLN A 425 -26.15 2.03 17.42
CA GLN A 425 -26.42 0.62 17.72
C GLN A 425 -25.50 -0.32 16.92
N ILE A 426 -25.32 -0.06 15.62
CA ILE A 426 -24.40 -0.82 14.77
C ILE A 426 -22.97 -0.78 15.33
N GLN A 427 -22.47 0.41 15.67
CA GLN A 427 -21.12 0.57 16.23
C GLN A 427 -20.95 -0.17 17.56
N THR A 428 -21.97 -0.17 18.41
CA THR A 428 -21.94 -0.89 19.68
C THR A 428 -21.88 -2.41 19.46
N THR A 429 -22.69 -2.93 18.53
CA THR A 429 -22.68 -4.36 18.17
C THR A 429 -21.37 -4.78 17.52
N GLU A 430 -20.81 -3.96 16.63
CA GLU A 430 -19.49 -4.21 16.02
C GLU A 430 -18.37 -4.28 17.06
N GLU A 431 -18.36 -3.36 18.03
CA GLU A 431 -17.37 -3.38 19.09
C GLU A 431 -17.51 -4.65 19.95
N GLN A 432 -18.74 -5.05 20.27
CA GLN A 432 -19.01 -6.31 20.99
C GLN A 432 -18.54 -7.53 20.20
N GLN A 433 -18.80 -7.58 18.89
CA GLN A 433 -18.33 -8.66 18.02
C GLN A 433 -16.80 -8.71 17.98
N ARG A 434 -16.14 -7.56 17.81
CA ARG A 434 -14.68 -7.45 17.79
C ARG A 434 -14.04 -7.93 19.10
N ILE A 435 -14.63 -7.56 20.24
CA ILE A 435 -14.17 -8.01 21.55
C ILE A 435 -14.34 -9.54 21.67
N ALA A 436 -15.50 -10.07 21.30
CA ALA A 436 -15.78 -11.50 21.34
C ALA A 436 -14.85 -12.32 20.44
N GLU A 437 -14.56 -11.85 19.23
CA GLU A 437 -13.61 -12.47 18.30
C GLU A 437 -12.18 -12.44 18.85
N ALA A 438 -11.76 -11.31 19.42
CA ALA A 438 -10.44 -11.18 20.03
C ALA A 438 -10.28 -12.09 21.26
N GLU A 439 -11.34 -12.29 22.05
CA GLU A 439 -11.35 -13.23 23.17
C GLU A 439 -11.31 -14.68 22.69
N ALA A 440 -12.09 -15.03 21.66
CA ALA A 440 -12.09 -16.36 21.06
C ALA A 440 -10.71 -16.73 20.48
N GLU A 441 -10.07 -15.79 19.78
CA GLU A 441 -8.73 -16.00 19.22
C GLU A 441 -7.68 -16.15 20.33
N ARG A 442 -7.77 -15.34 21.40
CA ARG A 442 -6.89 -15.48 22.58
C ARG A 442 -7.06 -16.85 23.24
N GLN A 443 -8.29 -17.33 23.39
CA GLN A 443 -8.56 -18.67 23.94
C GLN A 443 -7.97 -19.75 23.05
N ARG A 444 -8.18 -19.66 21.73
CA ARG A 444 -7.63 -20.62 20.75
C ARG A 444 -6.10 -20.67 20.79
N LEU A 445 -5.44 -19.51 20.84
CA LEU A 445 -3.98 -19.44 20.97
C LEU A 445 -3.50 -20.02 22.30
N ALA A 446 -4.19 -19.72 23.41
CA ALA A 446 -3.87 -20.30 24.72
C ALA A 446 -3.99 -21.83 24.71
N GLU A 447 -5.07 -22.37 24.14
CA GLU A 447 -5.27 -23.82 23.99
C GLU A 447 -4.17 -24.46 23.14
N GLN A 448 -3.82 -23.87 22.00
CA GLN A 448 -2.73 -24.37 21.14
C GLN A 448 -1.38 -24.37 21.87
N THR A 449 -1.06 -23.30 22.61
CA THR A 449 0.19 -23.24 23.38
C THR A 449 0.22 -24.28 24.51
N ALA A 450 -0.92 -24.53 25.17
CA ALA A 450 -1.04 -25.55 26.21
C ALA A 450 -0.90 -26.97 25.64
N GLN A 451 -1.47 -27.23 24.46
CA GLN A 451 -1.31 -28.49 23.74
C GLN A 451 0.15 -28.74 23.36
N LEU A 452 0.81 -27.77 22.72
CA LEU A 452 2.24 -27.86 22.36
C LEU A 452 3.16 -28.00 23.57
N ALA A 453 2.83 -27.38 24.70
CA ALA A 453 3.57 -27.56 25.96
C ALA A 453 3.41 -28.99 26.51
N THR A 454 2.20 -29.55 26.41
CA THR A 454 1.90 -30.92 26.85
C THR A 454 2.59 -31.95 25.95
N GLU A 455 2.54 -31.77 24.63
CA GLU A 455 3.23 -32.63 23.65
C GLU A 455 4.75 -32.63 23.90
N ARG A 456 5.37 -31.44 24.02
CA ARG A 456 6.81 -31.33 24.33
C ARG A 456 7.17 -32.02 25.65
N ARG A 457 6.29 -31.95 26.66
CA ARG A 457 6.50 -32.64 27.93
C ARG A 457 6.43 -34.16 27.76
N MET A 458 5.45 -34.67 27.01
CA MET A 458 5.34 -36.10 26.71
C MET A 458 6.57 -36.61 25.94
N GLU A 459 6.99 -35.93 24.87
CA GLU A 459 8.19 -36.30 24.11
C GLU A 459 9.46 -36.30 24.97
N ARG A 460 9.58 -35.33 25.87
CA ARG A 460 10.68 -35.25 26.82
C ARG A 460 10.67 -36.44 27.78
N ASP A 461 9.51 -36.77 28.35
CA ASP A 461 9.36 -37.87 29.31
C ASP A 461 9.60 -39.23 28.62
N GLU A 462 9.17 -39.41 27.36
CA GLU A 462 9.49 -40.60 26.54
C GLU A 462 11.00 -40.77 26.31
N LYS A 463 11.71 -39.71 25.95
CA LYS A 463 13.18 -39.73 25.78
C LYS A 463 13.89 -40.10 27.08
N ILE A 464 13.43 -39.56 28.21
CA ILE A 464 13.96 -39.90 29.53
C ILE A 464 13.77 -41.39 29.82
N LEU A 465 12.59 -41.94 29.60
CA LEU A 465 12.31 -43.38 29.82
C LEU A 465 13.16 -44.27 28.91
N ALA A 466 13.32 -43.91 27.64
CA ALA A 466 14.18 -44.64 26.71
C ALA A 466 15.65 -44.65 27.16
N ASN A 467 16.16 -43.50 27.60
CA ASN A 467 17.53 -43.40 28.12
C ASN A 467 17.70 -44.17 29.43
N LEU A 468 16.72 -44.16 30.34
CA LEU A 468 16.76 -44.96 31.57
C LEU A 468 16.85 -46.46 31.28
N ALA A 469 16.09 -46.96 30.31
CA ALA A 469 16.16 -48.35 29.87
C ALA A 469 17.55 -48.69 29.29
N ARG A 470 18.15 -47.77 28.53
CA ARG A 470 19.51 -47.92 28.00
C ARG A 470 20.57 -47.97 29.10
N VAL A 471 20.45 -47.13 30.13
CA VAL A 471 21.35 -47.16 31.31
C VAL A 471 21.29 -48.53 31.99
N GLN A 472 20.10 -49.09 32.20
CA GLN A 472 19.93 -50.41 32.81
C GLN A 472 20.59 -51.52 31.98
N ALA A 473 20.46 -51.48 30.65
CA ALA A 473 21.12 -52.43 29.77
C ALA A 473 22.66 -52.33 29.86
N LEU A 474 23.20 -51.11 29.84
CA LEU A 474 24.65 -50.88 29.96
C LEU A 474 25.20 -51.32 31.34
N GLN A 475 24.42 -51.13 32.42
CA GLN A 475 24.76 -51.66 33.74
C GLN A 475 24.82 -53.19 33.77
N GLN A 476 23.91 -53.88 33.06
CA GLN A 476 23.94 -55.34 32.94
C GLN A 476 25.18 -55.82 32.16
N GLU A 477 25.67 -55.02 31.22
CA GLU A 477 26.88 -55.27 30.44
C GLU A 477 28.17 -54.80 31.15
N LEU A 478 28.09 -54.26 32.38
CA LEU A 478 29.21 -53.69 33.15
C LEU A 478 29.92 -52.50 32.46
N LYS A 479 29.24 -51.80 31.53
CA LYS A 479 29.77 -50.63 30.80
C LYS A 479 29.42 -49.32 31.53
N TYR A 480 30.07 -49.09 32.66
CA TYR A 480 29.71 -47.98 33.57
C TYR A 480 30.07 -46.59 33.02
N GLU A 481 31.14 -46.45 32.24
CA GLU A 481 31.52 -45.16 31.62
C GLU A 481 30.48 -44.72 30.57
N GLU A 482 30.06 -45.63 29.68
CA GLU A 482 28.99 -45.36 28.70
C GLU A 482 27.64 -45.11 29.39
N ALA A 483 27.37 -45.82 30.49
CA ALA A 483 26.15 -45.61 31.27
C ALA A 483 26.12 -44.20 31.90
N LEU A 484 27.26 -43.68 32.34
CA LEU A 484 27.37 -42.32 32.89
C LEU A 484 27.07 -41.25 31.83
N GLU A 485 27.56 -41.40 30.60
CA GLU A 485 27.27 -40.47 29.49
C GLU A 485 25.76 -40.42 29.15
N VAL A 486 25.09 -41.56 29.18
CA VAL A 486 23.63 -41.61 28.97
C VAL A 486 22.87 -41.00 30.15
N VAL A 487 23.38 -41.15 31.39
CA VAL A 487 22.80 -40.46 32.57
C VAL A 487 22.97 -38.95 32.48
N ASP A 488 24.12 -38.46 32.03
CA ASP A 488 24.34 -37.03 31.79
C ASP A 488 23.42 -36.51 30.67
N SER A 489 23.14 -37.32 29.66
CA SER A 489 22.12 -37.01 28.64
C SER A 489 20.71 -36.89 29.23
N ILE A 490 20.34 -37.71 30.23
CA ILE A 490 19.06 -37.58 30.96
C ILE A 490 19.03 -36.27 31.76
N LEU A 491 20.10 -35.95 32.47
CA LEU A 491 20.21 -34.73 33.27
C LEU A 491 20.32 -33.46 32.41
N PHE A 492 20.81 -33.57 31.17
CA PHE A 492 20.75 -32.49 30.20
C PHE A 492 19.31 -32.21 29.76
N ILE A 493 18.48 -33.25 29.61
CA ILE A 493 17.06 -33.13 29.24
C ILE A 493 16.22 -32.64 30.42
N ASP A 494 16.46 -33.14 31.63
CA ASP A 494 15.83 -32.67 32.88
C ASP A 494 16.85 -32.67 34.03
N PRO A 495 17.45 -31.50 34.36
CA PRO A 495 18.47 -31.39 35.40
C PRO A 495 18.01 -31.77 36.81
N THR A 496 16.69 -31.77 37.02
CA THR A 496 16.07 -32.06 38.32
C THR A 496 15.52 -33.47 38.42
N ASN A 497 15.78 -34.32 37.41
CA ASN A 497 15.29 -35.69 37.40
C ASN A 497 15.89 -36.50 38.58
N PRO A 498 15.06 -37.02 39.50
CA PRO A 498 15.55 -37.70 40.69
C PRO A 498 16.26 -39.02 40.36
N SER A 499 15.79 -39.75 39.35
CA SER A 499 16.38 -41.02 38.91
C SER A 499 17.75 -40.80 38.27
N GLY A 500 17.89 -39.76 37.43
CA GLY A 500 19.17 -39.40 36.81
C GLY A 500 20.23 -39.01 37.85
N LEU A 501 19.86 -38.21 38.85
CA LEU A 501 20.79 -37.78 39.90
C LEU A 501 21.28 -38.96 40.74
N LEU A 502 20.38 -39.86 41.14
CA LEU A 502 20.73 -41.05 41.91
C LEU A 502 21.63 -42.01 41.10
N LEU A 503 21.29 -42.23 39.82
CA LEU A 503 22.07 -43.11 38.96
C LEU A 503 23.48 -42.57 38.71
N ARG A 504 23.62 -41.24 38.58
CA ARG A 504 24.93 -40.60 38.43
C ARG A 504 25.82 -40.86 39.64
N ASP A 505 25.28 -40.66 40.84
CA ASP A 505 25.99 -40.83 42.11
C ASP A 505 26.47 -42.29 42.27
N ILE A 506 25.56 -43.25 42.08
CA ILE A 506 25.88 -44.69 42.17
C ILE A 506 26.93 -45.12 41.14
N ILE A 507 26.80 -44.70 39.88
CA ILE A 507 27.73 -45.10 38.81
C ILE A 507 29.11 -44.46 39.03
N GLN A 508 29.17 -43.19 39.46
CA GLN A 508 30.43 -42.52 39.80
C GLN A 508 31.14 -43.22 40.96
N ASP A 509 30.43 -43.59 42.03
CA ASP A 509 30.99 -44.34 43.15
C ASP A 509 31.58 -45.70 42.71
N ILE A 510 30.90 -46.40 41.81
CA ILE A 510 31.37 -47.68 41.25
C ILE A 510 32.66 -47.50 40.43
N LEU A 511 32.78 -46.41 39.66
CA LEU A 511 33.98 -46.11 38.86
C LEU A 511 35.18 -45.70 39.72
N ILE A 512 34.95 -45.00 40.84
CA ILE A 512 36.01 -44.52 41.76
C ILE A 512 36.60 -45.66 42.61
N TYR A 513 35.80 -46.68 42.95
CA TYR A 513 36.24 -47.79 43.81
C TYR A 513 37.43 -48.61 43.24
N PRO A 514 37.50 -48.99 41.96
CA PRO A 514 38.64 -49.70 41.38
C PRO A 514 39.91 -48.83 41.22
N GLU A 515 39.78 -47.51 41.06
CA GLU A 515 40.94 -46.59 40.97
C GLU A 515 41.71 -46.45 42.29
N ASN A 516 41.07 -46.67 43.44
CA ASN A 516 41.67 -46.50 44.76
C ASN A 516 42.24 -47.80 45.39
N LEU A 517 42.18 -48.93 44.66
CA LEU A 517 42.65 -50.25 45.12
C LEU A 517 43.84 -50.81 44.33
N GLY A 518 44.32 -50.07 43.32
CA GLY A 518 45.64 -50.28 42.69
C GLY A 518 46.65 -49.28 43.23
#